data_AF-A0A7Y3H2D2-F1
#
_entry.id   AF-A0A7Y3H2D2-F1
#
_cell.length_a   1.000
_cell.length_b   1.000
_cell.length_c   1.000
_cell.angle_alpha   90.00
_cell.angle_beta   90.00
_cell.angle_gamma   90.00
#
_symmetry.space_group_name_H-M   'P 1'
#
loop_
_entity.id
_entity.type
_entity.pdbx_description
1 polymer ?
#
loop_
_entity_poly.entity_id
_entity_poly.type
_entity_poly.pdbx_seq_one_letter_code
_entity_poly.pdbx_strand_id
1 'polypeptide(L)' 'MGWFKRFKDGIHTATKNKKEAPDGLWYKCKSCNSTITVKELRENEYICPKCE' A
#
# COMPACT_ATOMS: atom_id res chain seq x y z
N MET A 1 20.38 27.10 -20.79
CA MET A 1 19.00 27.52 -20.44
C MET A 1 18.29 26.36 -19.75
N GLY A 2 18.16 26.40 -18.43
CA GLY A 2 17.36 25.44 -17.66
C GLY A 2 16.09 26.15 -17.21
N TRP A 3 14.95 25.78 -17.78
CA TRP A 3 13.64 26.44 -17.64
C TRP A 3 13.05 26.38 -16.22
N PHE A 4 13.58 25.56 -15.32
CA PHE A 4 13.16 25.56 -13.93
C PHE A 4 14.34 25.22 -13.03
N LYS A 5 14.67 26.14 -12.12
CA LYS A 5 15.70 25.96 -11.10
C LYS A 5 15.01 25.93 -9.75
N ARG A 6 15.04 24.79 -9.08
CA ARG A 6 14.39 24.60 -7.77
C ARG A 6 15.10 25.50 -6.75
N PHE A 7 14.35 26.32 -6.01
CA PHE A 7 14.92 27.27 -5.04
C PHE A 7 15.41 26.63 -3.73
N LYS A 8 14.96 25.41 -3.43
CA LYS A 8 15.41 24.65 -2.26
C LYS A 8 15.61 23.18 -2.62
N ASP A 9 16.76 22.66 -2.25
CA ASP A 9 17.09 21.24 -2.37
C ASP A 9 16.46 20.46 -1.21
N GLY A 10 15.92 19.27 -1.53
CA GLY A 10 15.29 18.38 -0.55
C GLY A 10 13.76 18.44 -0.46
N ILE A 11 13.20 17.56 0.35
CA ILE A 11 11.76 17.48 0.64
C ILE A 11 11.53 18.16 1.98
N HIS A 12 11.03 19.40 1.97
CA HIS A 12 10.73 20.17 3.19
C HIS A 12 9.40 19.80 3.84
N THR A 13 8.67 18.82 3.31
CA THR A 13 7.44 18.34 3.93
C THR A 13 7.79 17.72 5.27
N ALA A 14 7.34 18.33 6.37
CA ALA A 14 7.54 17.78 7.70
C ALA A 14 7.07 16.31 7.74
N THR A 15 7.95 15.43 8.19
CA THR A 15 7.78 13.96 8.24
C THR A 15 6.51 13.51 8.97
N LYS A 16 5.84 14.41 9.69
CA LYS A 16 4.54 14.21 10.37
C LYS A 16 3.39 13.80 9.45
N ASN A 17 3.44 14.14 8.16
CA ASN A 17 2.41 13.73 7.18
C ASN A 17 2.77 12.46 6.40
N LYS A 18 3.94 11.87 6.64
CA LYS A 18 4.17 10.47 6.25
C LYS A 18 3.37 9.61 7.23
N LYS A 19 2.07 9.48 6.98
CA LYS A 19 1.36 8.27 7.43
C LYS A 19 2.10 7.13 6.74
N GLU A 20 2.94 6.41 7.49
CA GLU A 20 3.51 5.16 7.03
C GLU A 20 2.33 4.36 6.46
N ALA A 21 2.49 3.87 5.23
CA ALA A 21 1.45 3.11 4.59
C ALA A 21 1.02 2.03 5.57
N PRO A 22 -0.29 1.90 5.91
CA PRO A 22 -0.71 0.96 6.93
C PRO A 22 -0.24 -0.44 6.51
N ASP A 23 0.81 -0.91 7.18
CA ASP A 23 1.36 -2.24 6.97
C ASP A 23 0.25 -3.26 7.19
N GLY A 24 0.10 -4.18 6.24
CA GLY A 24 -0.92 -5.22 6.31
C GLY A 24 -2.18 -4.98 5.48
N LEU A 25 -2.12 -4.17 4.41
CA LEU A 25 -3.25 -4.08 3.49
C LEU A 25 -3.46 -5.38 2.69
N TRP A 26 -2.40 -6.14 2.43
CA TRP A 26 -2.40 -7.30 1.53
C TRP A 26 -2.10 -8.60 2.27
N TYR A 27 -2.85 -9.64 1.94
CA TYR A 27 -2.69 -11.01 2.40
C TYR A 27 -2.45 -11.91 1.18
N LYS A 28 -1.47 -12.81 1.27
CA LYS A 28 -1.17 -13.79 0.23
C LYS A 28 -1.83 -15.12 0.59
N CYS A 29 -2.76 -15.59 -0.24
CA CYS A 29 -3.35 -16.91 -0.06
C CYS A 29 -2.34 -18.01 -0.44
N LYS A 30 -2.21 -19.05 0.39
CA LYS A 30 -1.29 -20.19 0.14
C LYS A 30 -1.78 -21.13 -0.96
N SER A 31 -3.10 -21.19 -1.20
CA SER A 31 -3.70 -22.15 -2.14
C SER A 31 -3.66 -21.65 -3.59
N CYS A 32 -4.17 -20.44 -3.86
CA CYS A 32 -4.22 -19.87 -5.21
C CYS A 32 -3.12 -18.81 -5.48
N ASN A 33 -2.18 -18.61 -4.54
CA ASN A 33 -1.07 -17.63 -4.63
C ASN A 33 -1.49 -16.18 -4.90
N SER A 34 -2.79 -15.89 -4.87
CA SER A 34 -3.34 -14.58 -5.17
C SER A 34 -3.16 -13.64 -3.98
N THR A 35 -2.85 -12.38 -4.31
CA THR A 35 -2.89 -11.29 -3.35
C THR A 35 -4.32 -10.79 -3.23
N ILE A 36 -4.85 -10.83 -2.01
CA ILE A 36 -6.16 -10.31 -1.62
C ILE A 36 -5.96 -9.27 -0.53
N THR A 37 -6.89 -8.33 -0.44
CA THR A 37 -6.81 -7.33 0.63
C THR A 37 -7.33 -7.88 1.95
N VAL A 38 -6.82 -7.39 3.07
CA VAL A 38 -7.30 -7.81 4.40
C VAL A 38 -8.77 -7.42 4.63
N LYS A 39 -9.28 -6.41 3.90
CA LYS A 39 -10.71 -6.07 3.89
C LYS A 39 -11.54 -7.19 3.27
N GLU A 40 -11.20 -7.62 2.06
CA GLU A 40 -11.87 -8.73 1.36
C GLU A 40 -11.76 -10.05 2.15
N LEU A 41 -10.60 -10.28 2.79
CA LEU A 41 -10.40 -11.47 3.63
C LEU A 41 -11.33 -11.46 4.86
N ARG A 42 -11.54 -10.31 5.50
CA ARG A 42 -12.47 -10.18 6.64
C ARG A 42 -13.92 -10.32 6.23
N GLU A 43 -14.31 -9.79 5.08
CA GLU A 43 -15.67 -9.92 4.55
C GLU A 43 -16.03 -11.38 4.22
N ASN A 44 -15.04 -12.18 3.82
CA ASN A 44 -15.22 -13.60 3.47
C ASN A 44 -14.82 -14.57 4.62
N GLU A 45 -14.85 -14.13 5.89
CA GLU A 45 -14.51 -14.97 7.05
C GLU A 45 -13.15 -15.69 6.98
N TYR A 46 -12.13 -15.04 6.40
CA TYR A 46 -10.80 -15.58 6.15
C TYR A 46 -10.73 -16.71 5.12
N ILE A 47 -11.80 -16.94 4.37
CA ILE A 47 -11.82 -17.80 3.19
C ILE A 47 -11.37 -16.97 2.00
N CYS A 48 -10.48 -17.53 1.18
CA CYS A 48 -9.98 -16.82 0.01
C CYS A 48 -11.06 -16.82 -1.10
N PRO A 49 -11.61 -15.65 -1.50
CA PRO A 49 -12.66 -15.60 -2.52
C PRO A 49 -12.17 -15.91 -3.93
N LYS A 50 -10.85 -15.96 -4.14
CA LYS A 50 -10.21 -16.26 -5.43
C LYS A 50 -9.84 -17.73 -5.59
N CYS A 51 -9.98 -18.53 -4.54
CA CYS A 51 -9.78 -19.96 -4.61
C CYS A 51 -11.18 -20.59 -4.69
N GLU A 52 -11.61 -21.00 -5.89
CA GLU A 52 -12.64 -22.05 -6.02
C GLU A 52 -12.04 -23.41 -5.63
#